data_AF-A0A2C5YVJ0-F1
#
_entry.id   AF-A0A2C5YVJ0-F1
#
_cell.length_a   1.000
_cell.length_b   1.000
_cell.length_c   1.000
_cell.angle_alpha   90.00
_cell.angle_beta   90.00
_cell.angle_gamma   90.00
#
_symmetry.space_group_name_H-M   'P 1'
#
loop_
_entity.id
_entity.type
_entity.pdbx_description
1 polymer ?
#
loop_
_entity_poly.entity_id
_entity_poly.type
_entity_poly.pdbx_seq_one_letter_code
_entity_poly.pdbx_strand_id
1 'polypeptide(L)'
;MHRLVGRLNYIHRPYLKVDQDINTKFVASLCEFMVTPIHLISLLEWRPLTDMETAAIGTVWKYIADMMGIDYRAVLRRDRWKDGIDFVEDLIRWGRRYEDEHVRHTETVAKLGNALQSLHMSAYPKFARPFLRKVEGIVVGERYRRAFG
;
A
#
# COMPACT_ATOMS: atom_id res chain seq x y z
N MET A 1 6.20 12.66 14.72
CA MET A 1 6.74 11.75 13.68
C MET A 1 7.82 10.80 14.23
N HIS A 2 9.01 11.27 14.62
CA HIS A 2 10.16 10.41 14.99
C HIS A 2 9.87 9.28 16.00
N ARG A 3 9.12 9.55 17.08
CA ARG A 3 8.76 8.50 18.07
C ARG A 3 7.94 7.36 17.47
N LEU A 4 7.01 7.67 16.56
CA LEU A 4 6.17 6.66 15.90
C LEU A 4 7.00 5.81 14.95
N VAL A 5 7.83 6.44 14.13
CA VAL A 5 8.72 5.73 13.22
C VAL A 5 9.76 4.90 13.98
N GLY A 6 10.26 5.38 15.12
CA GLY A 6 11.12 4.58 16.00
C GLY A 6 10.46 3.29 16.48
N ARG A 7 9.16 3.33 16.83
CA ARG A 7 8.41 2.11 17.19
C ARG A 7 8.16 1.21 15.99
N LEU A 8 7.89 1.79 14.82
CA LEU A 8 7.74 1.05 13.57
C LEU A 8 9.03 0.30 13.23
N ASN A 9 10.18 0.99 13.29
CA ASN A 9 11.50 0.39 13.06
C ASN A 9 11.81 -0.69 14.09
N TYR A 10 11.41 -0.50 15.36
CA TYR A 10 11.58 -1.51 16.40
C TYR A 10 10.85 -2.82 16.08
N ILE A 11 9.58 -2.74 15.67
CA ILE A 11 8.78 -3.93 15.31
C ILE A 11 9.32 -4.61 14.04
N HIS A 12 9.85 -3.84 13.10
CA HIS A 12 10.38 -4.36 11.84
C HIS A 12 11.82 -4.90 11.94
N ARG A 13 12.57 -4.55 12.99
CA ARG A 13 13.98 -4.92 13.17
C ARG A 13 14.29 -6.42 13.06
N PRO A 14 13.45 -7.35 13.58
CA PRO A 14 13.72 -8.78 13.42
C PRO A 14 13.66 -9.23 11.96
N TYR A 15 12.70 -8.70 11.18
CA TYR A 15 12.50 -9.07 9.78
C TYR A 15 13.63 -8.58 8.88
N LEU A 16 14.21 -7.41 9.19
CA LEU A 16 15.39 -6.89 8.49
C LEU A 16 16.60 -7.85 8.49
N LYS A 17 16.66 -8.79 9.44
CA LYS A 17 17.77 -9.75 9.56
C LYS A 17 17.51 -11.08 8.84
N VAL A 18 16.25 -11.41 8.58
CA VAL A 18 15.83 -12.76 8.16
C VAL A 18 15.27 -12.76 6.74
N ASP A 19 14.59 -11.69 6.34
CA ASP A 19 13.92 -11.59 5.05
C ASP A 19 14.75 -10.74 4.07
N GLN A 20 15.32 -11.40 3.07
CA GLN A 20 16.16 -10.74 2.06
C GLN A 20 15.36 -9.76 1.17
N ASP A 21 14.05 -9.98 1.03
CA ASP A 21 13.18 -9.15 0.18
C ASP A 21 12.44 -8.06 0.97
N ILE A 22 12.75 -7.91 2.26
CA ILE A 22 12.05 -6.97 3.15
C ILE A 22 12.06 -5.54 2.62
N ASN A 23 13.16 -5.11 2.00
CA ASN A 23 13.27 -3.77 1.43
C ASN A 23 12.29 -3.59 0.26
N THR A 24 12.21 -4.57 -0.65
CA THR A 24 11.24 -4.59 -1.75
C THR A 24 9.80 -4.58 -1.22
N LYS A 25 9.52 -5.38 -0.18
CA LYS A 25 8.20 -5.43 0.47
C LYS A 25 7.83 -4.11 1.15
N PHE A 26 8.80 -3.39 1.71
CA PHE A 26 8.58 -2.05 2.24
C PHE A 26 8.26 -1.05 1.13
N VAL A 27 8.96 -1.09 -0.01
CA VAL A 27 8.63 -0.25 -1.17
C VAL A 27 7.24 -0.58 -1.72
N ALA A 28 6.87 -1.86 -1.78
CA ALA A 28 5.51 -2.28 -2.17
C ALA A 28 4.44 -1.74 -1.20
N SER A 29 4.66 -1.87 0.10
CA SER A 29 3.75 -1.34 1.12
C SER A 29 3.64 0.19 1.05
N LEU A 30 4.76 0.87 0.81
CA LEU A 30 4.84 2.31 0.65
C LEU A 30 4.06 2.78 -0.60
N CYS A 31 4.18 2.05 -1.71
CA CYS A 31 3.40 2.28 -2.92
C CYS A 31 1.90 2.21 -2.60
N GLU A 32 1.44 1.15 -1.93
CA GLU A 32 0.03 1.01 -1.56
C GLU A 32 -0.49 2.16 -0.68
N PHE A 33 0.29 2.60 0.32
CA PHE A 33 -0.10 3.72 1.18
C PHE A 33 -0.28 5.06 0.47
N MET A 34 0.33 5.25 -0.70
CA MET A 34 0.15 6.47 -1.50
C MET A 34 -0.88 6.27 -2.61
N VAL A 35 -0.73 5.18 -3.37
CA VAL A 35 -1.51 4.93 -4.59
C VAL A 35 -2.96 4.63 -4.27
N THR A 36 -3.23 3.80 -3.25
CA THR A 36 -4.61 3.43 -2.90
C THR A 36 -5.42 4.65 -2.48
N PRO A 37 -4.96 5.55 -1.58
CA PRO A 37 -5.70 6.76 -1.25
C PRO A 37 -5.91 7.69 -2.45
N ILE A 38 -4.87 7.93 -3.26
CA ILE A 38 -4.98 8.81 -4.44
C ILE A 38 -6.04 8.25 -5.42
N HIS A 39 -6.00 6.94 -5.66
CA HIS A 39 -6.93 6.27 -6.56
C HIS A 39 -8.37 6.29 -6.02
N LEU A 40 -8.57 5.92 -4.77
CA LEU A 40 -9.92 5.87 -4.17
C LEU A 40 -10.55 7.26 -4.06
N ILE A 41 -9.79 8.29 -3.71
CA ILE A 41 -10.28 9.67 -3.69
C ILE A 41 -10.74 10.07 -5.11
N SER A 42 -9.93 9.76 -6.13
CA SER A 42 -10.32 10.05 -7.52
C SER A 42 -11.57 9.29 -7.99
N LEU A 43 -11.89 8.14 -7.41
CA LEU A 43 -13.03 7.31 -7.81
C LEU A 43 -14.31 7.58 -7.02
N LEU A 44 -14.19 7.84 -5.71
CA LEU A 44 -15.31 7.82 -4.76
C LEU A 44 -15.65 9.20 -4.20
N GLU A 45 -14.72 10.16 -4.26
CA GLU A 45 -14.94 11.50 -3.73
C GLU A 45 -15.43 12.47 -4.81
N TRP A 46 -15.99 13.59 -4.35
CA TRP A 46 -16.59 14.62 -5.19
C TRP A 46 -15.59 15.38 -6.10
N ARG A 47 -14.28 15.22 -5.87
CA ARG A 47 -13.21 15.75 -6.73
C ARG A 47 -11.92 14.93 -6.61
N PRO A 48 -11.05 14.93 -7.63
CA PRO A 48 -9.69 14.40 -7.51
C PRO A 48 -8.82 15.29 -6.62
N LEU A 49 -7.67 14.75 -6.21
CA LEU A 49 -6.61 15.51 -5.56
C LEU A 49 -5.97 16.47 -6.55
N THR A 50 -5.62 17.66 -6.06
CA THR A 50 -4.77 18.61 -6.79
C THR A 50 -3.32 18.12 -6.84
N ASP A 51 -2.52 18.71 -7.72
CA ASP A 51 -1.08 18.45 -7.80
C ASP A 51 -0.38 18.72 -6.45
N MET A 52 -0.76 19.80 -5.77
CA MET A 52 -0.22 20.14 -4.45
C MET A 52 -0.54 19.08 -3.39
N GLU A 53 -1.79 18.60 -3.35
CA GLU A 53 -2.20 17.56 -2.39
C GLU A 53 -1.49 16.23 -2.69
N THR A 54 -1.37 15.87 -3.97
CA THR A 54 -0.61 14.69 -4.41
C THR A 54 0.87 14.80 -4.02
N ALA A 55 1.49 15.95 -4.25
CA ALA A 55 2.87 16.23 -3.86
C ALA A 55 3.08 16.13 -2.33
N ALA A 56 2.11 16.60 -1.55
CA ALA A 56 2.14 16.55 -0.09
C ALA A 56 2.07 15.10 0.42
N ILE A 57 1.17 14.28 -0.12
CA ILE A 57 1.09 12.84 0.18
C ILE A 57 2.44 12.17 -0.13
N GLY A 58 2.97 12.39 -1.34
CA GLY A 58 4.26 11.84 -1.76
C GLY A 58 5.40 12.23 -0.82
N THR A 59 5.45 13.49 -0.42
CA THR A 59 6.52 14.02 0.44
C THR A 59 6.43 13.47 1.86
N VAL A 60 5.23 13.39 2.45
CA VAL A 60 5.03 12.87 3.81
C VAL A 60 5.42 11.40 3.88
N TRP A 61 4.97 10.58 2.92
CA TRP A 61 5.28 9.16 2.90
C TRP A 61 6.75 8.88 2.56
N LYS A 62 7.35 9.65 1.64
CA LYS A 62 8.79 9.60 1.41
C LYS A 62 9.57 9.92 2.68
N TYR A 63 9.18 10.96 3.42
CA TYR A 63 9.86 11.31 4.66
C TYR A 63 9.79 10.20 5.72
N ILE A 64 8.64 9.52 5.83
CA ILE A 64 8.50 8.35 6.70
C ILE A 64 9.43 7.22 6.26
N ALA A 65 9.44 6.91 4.96
CA ALA A 65 10.26 5.87 4.37
C ALA A 65 11.78 6.15 4.51
N ASP A 66 12.20 7.41 4.37
CA ASP A 66 13.57 7.85 4.61
C ASP A 66 13.99 7.59 6.06
N MET A 67 13.11 7.88 7.04
CA MET A 67 13.35 7.57 8.46
C MET A 67 13.32 6.07 8.79
N MET A 68 12.68 5.25 7.95
CA MET A 68 12.72 3.79 8.04
C MET A 68 14.01 3.21 7.44
N GLY A 69 14.79 4.02 6.71
CA GLY A 69 16.02 3.58 6.06
C GLY A 69 15.77 2.70 4.83
N ILE A 70 14.66 2.89 4.13
CA ILE A 70 14.34 2.15 2.89
C ILE A 70 15.37 2.53 1.81
N ASP A 71 15.97 1.51 1.18
CA ASP A 71 16.91 1.69 0.07
C ASP A 71 16.16 1.71 -1.26
N TYR A 72 15.88 2.90 -1.77
CA TYR A 72 15.24 3.07 -3.07
C TYR A 72 16.16 2.73 -4.24
N ARG A 73 17.48 2.88 -4.10
CA ARG A 73 18.40 2.64 -5.21
C ARG A 73 18.41 1.16 -5.60
N ALA A 74 18.27 0.27 -4.62
CA ALA A 74 18.14 -1.16 -4.85
C ALA A 74 16.86 -1.54 -5.62
N VAL A 75 15.76 -0.80 -5.46
CA VAL A 75 14.42 -1.18 -5.96
C VAL A 75 13.96 -0.32 -7.13
N LEU A 76 14.01 1.00 -6.99
CA LEU A 76 13.59 1.99 -7.98
C LEU A 76 14.74 2.41 -8.92
N ARG A 77 15.98 2.00 -8.62
CA ARG A 77 17.20 2.39 -9.37
C ARG A 77 17.42 3.91 -9.39
N ARG A 78 16.83 4.61 -8.42
CA ARG A 78 16.82 6.06 -8.27
C ARG A 78 16.79 6.42 -6.78
N ASP A 79 17.45 7.51 -6.40
CA ASP A 79 17.57 7.98 -5.02
C ASP A 79 17.09 9.44 -4.81
N ARG A 80 16.77 10.16 -5.90
CA ARG A 80 16.32 11.56 -5.88
C ARG A 80 15.21 11.82 -6.88
N TRP A 81 14.24 12.62 -6.47
CA TRP A 81 13.10 13.05 -7.28
C TRP A 81 13.00 14.57 -7.26
N LYS A 82 12.38 15.15 -8.28
CA LYS A 82 12.17 16.59 -8.39
C LYS A 82 11.26 17.11 -7.27
N ASP A 83 10.17 16.39 -7.04
CA ASP A 83 9.13 16.71 -6.07
C ASP A 83 8.37 15.43 -5.65
N GLY A 84 7.37 15.58 -4.80
CA GLY A 84 6.56 14.46 -4.32
C GLY A 84 5.72 13.79 -5.42
N ILE A 85 5.39 14.49 -6.50
CA ILE A 85 4.63 13.92 -7.63
C ILE A 85 5.53 12.97 -8.41
N ASP A 86 6.74 13.42 -8.77
CA ASP A 86 7.75 12.60 -9.46
C ASP A 86 8.07 11.32 -8.67
N PHE A 87 8.11 11.40 -7.33
CA PHE A 87 8.26 10.22 -6.48
C PHE A 87 7.07 9.25 -6.55
N VAL A 88 5.84 9.76 -6.44
CA VAL A 88 4.61 8.96 -6.51
C VAL A 88 4.47 8.28 -7.86
N GLU A 89 4.74 8.99 -8.96
CA GLU A 89 4.66 8.42 -10.31
C GLU A 89 5.68 7.29 -10.51
N ASP A 90 6.89 7.43 -9.98
CA ASP A 90 7.93 6.43 -10.08
C ASP A 90 7.55 5.15 -9.31
N LEU A 91 6.97 5.31 -8.12
CA LEU A 91 6.41 4.22 -7.34
C LEU A 91 5.22 3.56 -8.05
N ILE A 92 4.30 4.31 -8.66
CA ILE A 92 3.19 3.73 -9.44
C ILE A 92 3.72 2.87 -10.58
N ARG A 93 4.70 3.39 -11.36
CA ARG A 93 5.29 2.65 -12.48
C ARG A 93 5.96 1.36 -12.02
N TRP A 94 6.67 1.40 -10.90
CA TRP A 94 7.30 0.22 -10.32
C TRP A 94 6.27 -0.75 -9.71
N GLY A 95 5.32 -0.24 -8.94
CA GLY A 95 4.30 -0.99 -8.21
C GLY A 95 3.40 -1.80 -9.11
N ARG A 96 2.99 -1.25 -10.28
CA ARG A 96 2.22 -2.00 -11.28
C ARG A 96 2.93 -3.29 -11.70
N ARG A 97 4.23 -3.23 -11.99
CA ARG A 97 5.04 -4.40 -12.36
C ARG A 97 5.18 -5.37 -11.19
N TYR A 98 5.45 -4.84 -9.99
CA TYR A 98 5.54 -5.65 -8.78
C TYR A 98 4.25 -6.43 -8.52
N GLU A 99 3.10 -5.76 -8.62
CA GLU A 99 1.80 -6.40 -8.44
C GLU A 99 1.54 -7.48 -9.51
N ASP A 100 1.95 -7.28 -10.77
CA ASP A 100 1.75 -8.25 -11.86
C ASP A 100 2.49 -9.56 -11.56
N GLU A 101 3.63 -9.45 -10.90
CA GLU A 101 4.46 -10.59 -10.51
C GLU A 101 4.00 -11.25 -9.20
N HIS A 102 3.52 -10.46 -8.21
CA HIS A 102 3.36 -10.92 -6.82
C HIS A 102 1.91 -11.02 -6.32
N VAL A 103 0.94 -10.31 -6.92
CA VAL A 103 -0.48 -10.37 -6.49
C VAL A 103 -1.15 -11.56 -7.18
N ARG A 104 -0.89 -12.75 -6.64
CA ARG A 104 -1.40 -14.03 -7.15
C ARG A 104 -2.19 -14.77 -6.08
N HIS A 105 -3.13 -15.59 -6.53
CA HIS A 105 -3.86 -16.47 -5.63
C HIS A 105 -2.90 -17.50 -5.01
N THR A 106 -2.86 -17.53 -3.68
CA THR A 106 -2.21 -18.57 -2.88
C THR A 106 -3.10 -18.86 -1.68
N GLU A 107 -3.02 -20.06 -1.11
CA GLU A 107 -3.82 -20.42 0.08
C GLU A 107 -3.58 -19.45 1.24
N THR A 108 -2.34 -18.99 1.42
CA THR A 108 -1.99 -18.02 2.46
C THR A 108 -2.63 -16.65 2.20
N VAL A 109 -2.56 -16.15 0.95
CA VAL A 109 -3.17 -14.86 0.57
C VAL A 109 -4.69 -14.93 0.69
N ALA A 110 -5.31 -16.03 0.26
CA ALA A 110 -6.75 -16.26 0.41
C ALA A 110 -7.18 -16.27 1.89
N LYS A 111 -6.43 -16.98 2.74
CA LYS A 111 -6.70 -17.04 4.18
C LYS A 111 -6.58 -15.67 4.84
N LEU A 112 -5.53 -14.91 4.52
CA LEU A 112 -5.32 -13.55 5.04
C LEU A 112 -6.40 -12.58 4.55
N GLY A 113 -6.72 -12.60 3.26
CA GLY A 113 -7.77 -11.77 2.67
C GLY A 113 -9.14 -12.03 3.30
N ASN A 114 -9.51 -13.31 3.47
CA ASN A 114 -10.76 -13.69 4.13
C ASN A 114 -10.83 -13.29 5.61
N ALA A 115 -9.71 -13.39 6.32
CA ALA A 115 -9.60 -12.94 7.71
C ALA A 115 -9.75 -11.41 7.81
N LEU A 116 -9.06 -10.65 6.94
CA LEU A 116 -9.17 -9.20 6.89
C LEU A 116 -10.58 -8.74 6.55
N GLN A 117 -11.20 -9.32 5.51
CA GLN A 117 -12.58 -9.02 5.14
C GLN A 117 -13.54 -9.31 6.29
N SER A 118 -13.34 -10.42 7.01
CA SER A 118 -14.18 -10.76 8.16
C SER A 118 -14.00 -9.79 9.34
N LEU A 119 -12.77 -9.31 9.56
CA LEU A 119 -12.48 -8.27 10.54
C LEU A 119 -13.17 -6.95 10.16
N HIS A 120 -13.06 -6.49 8.90
CA HIS A 120 -13.78 -5.32 8.42
C HIS A 120 -15.29 -5.46 8.58
N MET A 121 -15.87 -6.60 8.19
CA MET A 121 -17.31 -6.86 8.33
C MET A 121 -17.78 -6.94 9.78
N SER A 122 -16.89 -7.18 10.74
CA SER A 122 -17.24 -7.26 12.16
C SER A 122 -17.74 -5.92 12.71
N ALA A 123 -17.28 -4.80 12.16
CA ALA A 123 -17.71 -3.45 12.53
C ALA A 123 -19.14 -3.12 12.07
N TYR A 124 -19.73 -3.94 11.17
CA TYR A 124 -21.04 -3.68 10.59
C TYR A 124 -22.11 -4.66 11.08
N PRO A 125 -23.39 -4.22 11.12
CA PRO A 125 -24.53 -5.07 11.44
C PRO A 125 -24.62 -6.30 10.53
N LYS A 126 -25.00 -7.45 11.09
CA LYS A 126 -25.03 -8.75 10.37
C LYS A 126 -25.82 -8.70 9.06
N PHE A 127 -26.94 -7.96 9.03
CA PHE A 127 -27.79 -7.87 7.84
C PHE A 127 -27.12 -7.14 6.67
N ALA A 128 -26.20 -6.20 6.93
CA ALA A 128 -25.51 -5.42 5.90
C ALA A 128 -24.27 -6.13 5.34
N ARG A 129 -23.71 -7.12 6.06
CA ARG A 129 -22.45 -7.79 5.70
C ARG A 129 -22.46 -8.41 4.30
N PRO A 130 -23.52 -9.11 3.83
CA PRO A 130 -23.50 -9.69 2.48
C PRO A 130 -23.39 -8.64 1.37
N PHE A 131 -24.01 -7.47 1.57
CA PHE A 131 -23.91 -6.35 0.64
C PHE A 131 -22.51 -5.72 0.69
N LEU A 132 -22.03 -5.39 1.91
CA LEU A 132 -20.74 -4.73 2.09
C LEU A 132 -19.55 -5.57 1.61
N ARG A 133 -19.60 -6.91 1.71
CA ARG A 133 -18.58 -7.79 1.12
C ARG A 133 -18.48 -7.63 -0.40
N LYS A 134 -19.62 -7.43 -1.10
CA LYS A 134 -19.62 -7.18 -2.55
C LYS A 134 -19.04 -5.80 -2.86
N VAL A 135 -19.40 -4.78 -2.08
CA VAL A 135 -18.85 -3.42 -2.21
C VAL A 135 -17.33 -3.44 -2.00
N GLU A 136 -16.84 -4.07 -0.94
CA GLU A 136 -15.41 -4.23 -0.68
C GLU A 136 -14.71 -4.95 -1.83
N GLY A 137 -15.31 -6.02 -2.37
CA GLY A 137 -14.77 -6.71 -3.54
C GLY A 137 -14.67 -5.82 -4.78
N ILE A 138 -15.53 -4.81 -4.94
CA ILE A 138 -15.45 -3.82 -6.03
C ILE A 138 -14.32 -2.81 -5.74
N VAL A 139 -14.26 -2.30 -4.51
CA VAL A 139 -13.29 -1.27 -4.08
C VAL A 139 -11.85 -1.76 -4.14
N VAL A 140 -11.57 -2.98 -3.66
CA VAL A 140 -10.21 -3.54 -3.72
C VAL A 140 -9.82 -3.93 -5.17
N GLY A 141 -10.79 -3.93 -6.08
CA GLY A 141 -10.53 -4.16 -7.51
C GLY A 141 -10.40 -5.63 -7.89
N GLU A 142 -10.36 -5.87 -9.20
CA GLU A 142 -10.47 -7.22 -9.77
C GLU A 142 -9.26 -8.12 -9.42
N ARG A 143 -8.05 -7.56 -9.40
CA ARG A 143 -6.82 -8.32 -9.15
C ARG A 143 -6.81 -8.95 -7.77
N TYR A 144 -7.06 -8.16 -6.75
CA TYR A 144 -7.10 -8.62 -5.37
C TYR A 144 -8.28 -9.56 -5.11
N ARG A 145 -9.43 -9.32 -5.76
CA ARG A 145 -10.56 -10.25 -5.72
C ARG A 145 -10.16 -11.64 -6.23
N ARG A 146 -9.47 -11.70 -7.38
CA ARG A 146 -8.93 -12.97 -7.92
C ARG A 146 -7.86 -13.58 -7.00
N ALA A 147 -7.03 -12.75 -6.35
CA ALA A 147 -6.01 -13.24 -5.43
C ALA A 147 -6.62 -13.83 -4.14
N PHE A 148 -7.74 -13.31 -3.65
CA PHE A 148 -8.41 -13.83 -2.46
C PHE A 148 -9.21 -15.11 -2.69
N GLY A 149 -9.63 -15.38 -3.93
CA GLY A 149 -10.47 -16.53 -4.29
C GLY A 149 -11.92 -16.14 -4.41
#